data_AF-A0A375HTL1-F1
#
_entry.id   AF-A0A375HTL1-F1
#
_cell.length_a   1.000
_cell.length_b   1.000
_cell.length_c   1.000
_cell.angle_alpha   90.00
_cell.angle_beta   90.00
_cell.angle_gamma   90.00
#
_symmetry.space_group_name_H-M   'P 1'
#
loop_
_entity.id
_entity.type
_entity.pdbx_description
1 polymer ?
#
loop_
_entity_poly.entity_id
_entity_poly.type
_entity_poly.pdbx_seq_one_letter_code
_entity_poly.pdbx_strand_id
1 'polypeptide(L)'
;MATAHWRHHNHFGHYGLPGFGMLHTGYAAKLNPENSLQAAFEFDDLAKLASNNAMLSQIPSMLAKYPDGIPFGAFFLENINTTPATRKMVQDSILELVRGKEVHVFGETGQKLNVRTDLRDAHILRLPSQKSFQFI
;
A
#
# COMPACT_ATOMS: atom_id res chain seq x y z
N MET A 1 13.10 -2.75 -8.77
CA MET A 1 12.39 -2.64 -10.07
C MET A 1 11.49 -1.41 -10.11
N ALA A 2 10.51 -1.23 -9.19
CA ALA A 2 9.65 -0.03 -9.14
C ALA A 2 10.41 1.32 -9.20
N THR A 3 11.48 1.50 -8.44
CA THR A 3 12.26 2.76 -8.42
C THR A 3 12.80 3.17 -9.80
N ALA A 4 13.14 2.21 -10.66
CA ALA A 4 13.62 2.51 -12.01
C ALA A 4 12.50 3.02 -12.92
N HIS A 5 11.28 2.46 -12.81
CA HIS A 5 10.11 2.94 -13.55
C HIS A 5 9.77 4.39 -13.20
N TRP A 6 9.76 4.74 -11.90
CA TRP A 6 9.53 6.10 -11.42
C TRP A 6 10.64 7.08 -11.83
N ARG A 7 11.90 6.63 -11.91
CA ARG A 7 13.03 7.50 -12.26
C ARG A 7 13.09 7.84 -13.75
N HIS A 8 12.66 6.92 -14.61
CA HIS A 8 12.87 7.01 -16.05
C HIS A 8 11.61 7.25 -16.86
N HIS A 9 10.43 7.43 -16.22
CA HIS A 9 9.15 7.64 -16.91
C HIS A 9 8.97 6.64 -18.07
N ASN A 10 9.22 5.35 -17.80
CA ASN A 10 9.30 4.35 -18.86
C ASN A 10 8.05 4.35 -19.74
N HIS A 11 8.24 4.39 -21.07
CA HIS A 11 7.25 4.45 -22.14
C HIS A 11 6.43 3.15 -22.32
N PHE A 12 5.98 2.54 -21.22
CA PHE A 12 5.07 1.40 -21.26
C PHE A 12 3.86 1.71 -20.38
N GLY A 13 2.68 1.80 -20.99
CA GLY A 13 1.43 1.94 -20.24
C GLY A 13 1.12 0.66 -19.46
N HIS A 14 0.98 0.77 -18.15
CA HIS A 14 0.45 -0.32 -17.33
C HIS A 14 -1.05 -0.11 -17.13
N TYR A 15 -1.80 -1.19 -17.24
CA TYR A 15 -3.26 -1.20 -17.11
C TYR A 15 -3.63 -1.89 -15.80
N GLY A 16 -3.85 -1.10 -14.75
CA GLY A 16 -4.27 -1.56 -13.43
C GLY A 16 -4.69 -0.40 -12.53
N LEU A 17 -5.49 -0.68 -11.49
CA LEU A 17 -5.90 0.35 -10.52
C LEU A 17 -4.70 0.82 -9.66
N PRO A 18 -4.70 2.07 -9.17
CA PRO A 18 -3.64 2.59 -8.31
C PRO A 18 -3.48 1.79 -7.00
N GLY A 19 -2.27 1.78 -6.44
CA GLY A 19 -1.95 1.08 -5.18
C GLY A 19 -1.59 -0.40 -5.36
N PHE A 20 -2.09 -1.28 -4.51
CA PHE A 20 -1.89 -2.73 -4.57
C PHE A 20 -2.82 -3.39 -5.60
N GLY A 21 -2.33 -4.45 -6.25
CA GLY A 21 -3.08 -5.19 -7.28
C GLY A 21 -2.95 -4.67 -8.71
N MET A 22 -2.30 -3.53 -8.95
CA MET A 22 -2.05 -2.99 -10.29
C MET A 22 -1.31 -3.98 -11.20
N LEU A 23 -0.40 -4.78 -10.64
CA LEU A 23 0.43 -5.74 -11.39
C LEU A 23 -0.17 -7.16 -11.44
N HIS A 24 -1.29 -7.41 -10.76
CA HIS A 24 -1.94 -8.73 -10.77
C HIS A 24 -2.53 -9.07 -12.14
N THR A 25 -2.96 -8.04 -12.89
CA THR A 25 -3.27 -8.17 -14.31
C THR A 25 -1.97 -7.94 -15.08
N GLY A 26 -1.18 -9.00 -15.28
CA GLY A 26 -0.20 -9.00 -16.37
C GLY A 26 -0.89 -8.54 -17.66
N TYR A 27 -0.16 -7.82 -18.55
CA TYR A 27 -0.64 -7.22 -19.80
C TYR A 27 -2.06 -7.68 -20.19
N ALA A 28 -3.08 -6.92 -19.77
CA ALA A 28 -4.46 -7.25 -20.05
C ALA A 28 -4.74 -6.95 -21.53
N ALA A 29 -4.35 -7.87 -22.41
CA ALA A 29 -4.66 -7.84 -23.84
C ALA A 29 -6.18 -7.97 -24.13
N LYS A 30 -7.02 -8.10 -23.10
CA LYS A 30 -8.48 -7.99 -23.25
C LYS A 30 -8.87 -6.52 -23.18
N LEU A 31 -8.74 -5.89 -24.34
CA LEU A 31 -9.43 -4.67 -24.71
C LEU A 31 -10.92 -4.82 -24.33
N ASN A 32 -11.44 -3.88 -23.54
CA ASN A 32 -12.87 -3.65 -23.51
C ASN A 32 -13.33 -3.43 -24.97
N PRO A 33 -14.36 -4.15 -25.47
CA PRO A 33 -14.88 -3.94 -26.82
C PRO A 33 -15.52 -2.54 -27.00
N GLU A 34 -15.77 -1.86 -25.89
CA GLU A 34 -16.55 -0.63 -25.80
C GLU A 34 -15.62 0.58 -25.62
N ASN A 35 -14.88 0.98 -26.66
CA ASN A 35 -14.24 2.30 -26.91
C ASN A 35 -13.85 3.21 -25.70
N SER A 36 -13.51 2.66 -24.54
CA SER A 36 -13.13 3.41 -23.36
C SER A 36 -11.64 3.65 -23.43
N LEU A 37 -11.22 4.91 -23.38
CA LEU A 37 -9.81 5.27 -23.17
C LEU A 37 -9.31 4.52 -21.92
N GLN A 38 -8.50 3.49 -22.13
CA GLN A 38 -7.80 2.84 -21.03
C GLN A 38 -6.77 3.85 -20.53
N ALA A 39 -7.03 4.47 -19.39
CA ALA A 39 -6.09 5.40 -18.78
C ALA A 39 -4.77 4.65 -18.54
N ALA A 40 -3.73 5.03 -19.29
CA ALA A 40 -2.40 4.51 -19.08
C ALA A 40 -1.91 4.97 -17.70
N PHE A 41 -1.31 4.07 -16.91
CA PHE A 41 -0.59 4.48 -15.72
C PHE A 41 0.77 5.07 -16.14
N GLU A 42 0.92 6.39 -16.05
CA GLU A 42 2.07 7.12 -16.62
C GLU A 42 3.25 7.33 -15.62
N PHE A 43 3.20 6.72 -14.43
CA PHE A 43 4.21 6.87 -13.37
C PHE A 43 4.62 8.33 -13.11
N ASP A 44 3.64 9.23 -13.22
CA ASP A 44 3.78 10.66 -12.97
C ASP A 44 3.33 11.04 -11.55
N ASP A 45 3.42 12.32 -11.20
CA ASP A 45 3.02 12.80 -9.87
C ASP A 45 1.52 12.57 -9.59
N LEU A 46 0.67 12.58 -10.63
CA LEU A 46 -0.75 12.29 -10.50
C LEU A 46 -0.98 10.82 -10.15
N ALA A 47 -0.33 9.90 -10.85
CA ALA A 47 -0.38 8.46 -10.60
C ALA A 47 0.21 8.11 -9.22
N LYS A 48 1.24 8.84 -8.77
CA LYS A 48 1.80 8.73 -7.42
C LYS A 48 0.79 9.13 -6.36
N LEU A 49 0.13 10.28 -6.52
CA LEU A 49 -0.90 10.75 -5.60
C LEU A 49 -2.09 9.77 -5.55
N ALA A 50 -2.56 9.31 -6.71
CA ALA A 50 -3.63 8.32 -6.81
C ALA A 50 -3.25 7.00 -6.11
N SER A 51 -2.01 6.53 -6.30
CA SER A 51 -1.49 5.33 -5.63
C SER A 51 -1.43 5.49 -4.12
N ASN A 52 -0.96 6.63 -3.62
CA ASN A 52 -0.95 6.92 -2.19
C ASN A 52 -2.35 6.89 -1.60
N ASN A 53 -3.31 7.58 -2.21
CA ASN A 53 -4.70 7.61 -1.76
C ASN A 53 -5.35 6.22 -1.77
N ALA A 54 -5.09 5.43 -2.81
CA ALA A 54 -5.58 4.05 -2.89
C ALA A 54 -4.98 3.17 -1.79
N MET A 55 -3.68 3.31 -1.50
CA MET A 55 -3.04 2.53 -0.43
C MET A 55 -3.62 2.86 0.96
N LEU A 56 -4.05 4.09 1.22
CA LEU A 56 -4.67 4.45 2.51
C LEU A 56 -5.93 3.61 2.79
N SER A 57 -6.74 3.29 1.79
CA SER A 57 -7.93 2.45 1.97
C SER A 57 -7.62 0.94 1.90
N GLN A 58 -6.63 0.56 1.10
CA GLN A 58 -6.25 -0.85 0.91
C GLN A 58 -5.48 -1.44 2.11
N ILE A 59 -4.50 -0.70 2.66
CA ILE A 59 -3.61 -1.20 3.72
C ILE A 59 -4.39 -1.70 4.94
N PRO A 60 -5.41 -1.00 5.49
CA PRO A 60 -6.16 -1.50 6.64
C PRO A 60 -6.84 -2.85 6.35
N SER A 61 -7.45 -2.99 5.18
CA SER A 61 -8.10 -4.24 4.75
C SER A 61 -7.09 -5.39 4.59
N MET A 62 -5.86 -5.09 4.13
CA MET A 62 -4.79 -6.07 4.03
C MET A 62 -4.27 -6.49 5.40
N LEU A 63 -4.12 -5.55 6.33
CA LEU A 63 -3.68 -5.82 7.70
C LEU A 63 -4.72 -6.62 8.50
N ALA A 64 -6.01 -6.55 8.14
CA ALA A 64 -7.06 -7.35 8.79
C ALA A 64 -6.83 -8.87 8.71
N LYS A 65 -6.02 -9.34 7.75
CA LYS A 65 -5.60 -10.75 7.64
C LYS A 65 -4.62 -11.18 8.74
N TYR A 66 -4.01 -10.23 9.44
CA TYR A 66 -2.99 -10.43 10.46
C TYR A 66 -3.48 -9.84 11.80
N PRO A 67 -4.36 -10.54 12.53
CA PRO A 67 -4.88 -10.04 13.82
C PRO A 67 -3.76 -9.79 14.84
N ASP A 68 -2.69 -10.60 14.78
CA ASP A 68 -1.52 -10.43 15.61
C ASP A 68 -0.50 -9.41 15.06
N GLY A 69 -0.79 -8.83 13.90
CA GLY A 69 0.10 -7.92 13.19
C GLY A 69 1.14 -8.64 12.33
N ILE A 70 1.86 -7.85 11.54
CA ILE A 70 2.88 -8.33 10.58
C ILE A 70 4.08 -7.38 10.60
N PRO A 71 5.33 -7.88 10.53
CA PRO A 71 6.50 -7.01 10.36
C PRO A 71 6.39 -6.18 9.07
N PHE A 72 6.74 -4.90 9.11
CA PHE A 72 6.71 -4.02 7.94
C PHE A 72 7.50 -4.59 6.76
N GLY A 73 8.68 -5.17 7.02
CA GLY A 73 9.50 -5.81 5.99
C GLY A 73 8.77 -6.97 5.31
N ALA A 74 8.11 -7.82 6.09
CA ALA A 74 7.32 -8.94 5.57
C ALA A 74 6.10 -8.46 4.78
N PHE A 75 5.35 -7.50 5.32
CA PHE A 75 4.22 -6.88 4.62
C PHE A 75 4.63 -6.31 3.26
N PHE A 76 5.77 -5.61 3.20
CA PHE A 76 6.28 -5.08 1.94
C PHE A 76 6.66 -6.20 0.96
N LEU A 77 7.41 -7.21 1.41
CA LEU A 77 7.85 -8.33 0.56
C LEU A 77 6.69 -9.14 -0.01
N GLU A 78 5.63 -9.37 0.77
CA GLU A 78 4.45 -10.11 0.32
C GLU A 78 3.66 -9.36 -0.77
N ASN A 79 3.77 -8.04 -0.82
CA ASN A 79 2.94 -7.21 -1.68
C ASN A 79 3.69 -6.48 -2.80
N ILE A 80 5.03 -6.43 -2.76
CA ILE A 80 5.86 -5.67 -3.73
C ILE A 80 5.61 -6.07 -5.19
N ASN A 81 5.32 -7.34 -5.45
CA ASN A 81 5.08 -7.82 -6.81
C ASN A 81 3.68 -7.49 -7.35
N THR A 82 2.81 -6.90 -6.51
CA THR A 82 1.43 -6.57 -6.88
C THR A 82 1.25 -5.08 -7.18
N THR A 83 2.25 -4.24 -6.91
CA THR A 83 2.13 -2.78 -6.93
C THR A 83 3.31 -2.11 -7.62
N PRO A 84 3.11 -0.98 -8.33
CA PRO A 84 4.20 -0.11 -8.77
C PRO A 84 4.77 0.73 -7.61
N ALA A 85 4.16 0.70 -6.42
CA ALA A 85 4.56 1.53 -5.30
C ALA A 85 5.98 1.18 -4.86
N THR A 86 6.80 2.21 -4.66
CA THR A 86 8.11 2.02 -4.03
C THR A 86 7.94 1.72 -2.54
N ARG A 87 8.95 1.12 -1.91
CA ARG A 87 8.99 0.92 -0.46
C ARG A 87 8.70 2.21 0.31
N LYS A 88 9.25 3.33 -0.17
CA LYS A 88 9.03 4.65 0.43
C LYS A 88 7.57 5.09 0.34
N MET A 89 6.90 4.87 -0.79
CA MET A 89 5.47 5.18 -0.92
C MET A 89 4.63 4.37 0.06
N VAL A 90 4.90 3.06 0.17
CA VAL A 90 4.21 2.20 1.14
C VAL A 90 4.46 2.67 2.57
N GLN A 91 5.71 2.99 2.92
CA GLN A 91 6.08 3.53 4.23
C GLN A 91 5.36 4.85 4.53
N ASP A 92 5.35 5.78 3.58
CA ASP A 92 4.72 7.09 3.75
C ASP A 92 3.20 6.95 3.96
N SER A 93 2.53 6.05 3.23
CA SER A 93 1.11 5.70 3.42
C SER A 93 0.85 5.06 4.79
N ILE A 94 1.69 4.14 5.27
CA ILE A 94 1.54 3.55 6.61
C ILE A 94 1.73 4.63 7.69
N LEU A 95 2.73 5.50 7.54
CA LEU A 95 2.96 6.59 8.50
C LEU A 95 1.77 7.56 8.54
N GLU A 96 1.07 7.76 7.43
CA GLU A 96 -0.17 8.52 7.40
C GLU A 96 -1.30 7.85 8.18
N LEU A 97 -1.50 6.55 7.99
CA LEU A 97 -2.47 5.78 8.77
C LEU A 97 -2.11 5.74 10.26
N VAL A 98 -0.83 5.74 10.60
CA VAL A 98 -0.35 5.87 11.99
C VAL A 98 -0.71 7.23 12.58
N ARG A 99 -0.55 8.33 11.82
CA ARG A 99 -1.00 9.67 12.24
C ARG A 99 -2.51 9.70 12.45
N GLY A 100 -3.28 9.04 11.59
CA GLY A 100 -4.73 8.87 11.68
C GLY A 100 -5.18 7.91 12.80
N LYS A 101 -4.26 7.20 13.46
CA LYS A 101 -4.54 6.13 14.44
C LYS A 101 -5.31 4.93 13.85
N GLU A 102 -5.31 4.78 12.54
CA GLU A 102 -5.89 3.64 11.82
C GLU A 102 -4.95 2.44 11.79
N VAL A 103 -3.65 2.67 12.00
CA VAL A 103 -2.62 1.65 12.20
C VAL A 103 -1.79 1.98 13.43
N HIS A 104 -1.44 0.96 14.21
CA HIS A 104 -0.49 1.06 15.31
C HIS A 104 0.80 0.31 14.97
N VAL A 105 1.91 0.84 15.47
CA VAL A 105 3.23 0.24 15.34
C VAL A 105 3.70 -0.27 16.69
N PHE A 106 4.22 -1.49 16.71
CA PHE A 106 4.82 -2.11 17.89
C PHE A 106 6.28 -2.48 17.61
N GLY A 107 7.10 -2.47 18.65
CA GLY A 107 8.44 -3.05 18.61
C GLY A 107 8.39 -4.57 18.70
N GLU A 108 9.53 -5.20 18.48
CA GLU A 108 9.68 -6.67 18.56
C GLU A 108 9.31 -7.24 19.93
N THR A 109 9.45 -6.44 20.99
CA THR A 109 9.10 -6.85 22.36
C THR A 109 7.67 -6.50 22.75
N GLY A 110 6.82 -6.12 21.79
CA GLY A 110 5.38 -5.88 21.98
C GLY A 110 5.01 -4.51 22.56
N GLN A 111 5.97 -3.61 22.76
CA GLN A 111 5.70 -2.24 23.18
C GLN A 111 5.15 -1.41 22.02
N LYS A 112 4.13 -0.59 22.29
CA LYS A 112 3.60 0.36 21.29
C LYS A 112 4.62 1.48 21.06
N LEU A 113 4.96 1.73 19.81
CA LEU A 113 5.90 2.76 19.39
C LEU A 113 5.16 3.98 18.82
N ASN A 114 5.66 5.18 19.14
CA ASN A 114 5.19 6.43 18.54
C ASN A 114 6.09 6.79 17.36
N VAL A 115 5.89 6.08 16.25
CA VAL A 115 6.67 6.28 15.03
C VAL A 115 6.08 7.42 14.21
N ARG A 116 6.94 8.38 13.79
CA ARG A 116 6.51 9.56 13.03
C ARG A 116 7.15 9.69 11.66
N THR A 117 8.39 9.26 11.52
CA THR A 117 9.23 9.59 10.35
C THR A 117 9.74 8.36 9.60
N ASP A 118 9.91 7.21 10.27
CA ASP A 118 10.57 6.06 9.65
C ASP A 118 10.12 4.71 10.22
N LEU A 119 9.94 3.72 9.35
CA LEU A 119 9.57 2.35 9.72
C LEU A 119 10.74 1.39 9.50
N ARG A 120 11.10 0.65 10.55
CA ARG A 120 12.07 -0.44 10.46
C ARG A 120 11.37 -1.73 10.06
N ASP A 121 12.10 -2.64 9.43
CA ASP A 121 11.57 -3.90 8.91
C ASP A 121 10.89 -4.76 9.99
N ALA A 122 11.43 -4.73 11.20
CA ALA A 122 10.94 -5.48 12.35
C ALA A 122 9.80 -4.77 13.11
N HIS A 123 9.44 -3.55 12.74
CA HIS A 123 8.26 -2.89 13.32
C HIS A 123 7.00 -3.67 12.95
N ILE A 124 6.23 -4.06 13.96
CA ILE A 124 4.99 -4.82 13.79
C ILE A 124 3.85 -3.85 13.53
N LEU A 125 3.22 -3.98 12.37
CA LEU A 125 2.03 -3.23 11.96
C LEU A 125 0.79 -3.97 12.46
N ARG A 126 -0.10 -3.29 13.16
CA ARG A 126 -1.35 -3.89 13.64
C ARG A 126 -2.49 -2.87 13.58
N LEU A 127 -3.70 -3.34 13.26
CA LEU A 127 -4.90 -2.52 13.38
C LEU A 127 -5.20 -2.18 14.86
N PRO A 128 -5.83 -1.04 15.15
CA PRO A 128 -6.36 -0.77 16.49
C PRO A 128 -7.39 -1.83 16.87
N SER A 129 -7.42 -2.21 18.15
CA SER A 129 -8.44 -3.11 18.69
C SER A 129 -9.83 -2.46 18.51
N GLN A 130 -10.74 -3.17 17.84
CA GLN A 130 -12.12 -2.70 17.67
C GLN A 130 -12.76 -2.57 19.05
N LYS A 131 -13.35 -1.39 19.33
CA LYS A 131 -14.16 -1.20 20.53
C LYS A 131 -15.46 -1.98 20.34
N SER A 132 -15.72 -2.97 21.18
CA SER A 132 -17.04 -3.59 21.26
C SER A 132 -18.00 -2.59 21.89
N PHE A 133 -19.03 -2.18 21.16
CA PHE A 133 -20.16 -1.46 21.73
C PHE A 133 -21.15 -2.51 22.24
N GLN A 134 -21.34 -2.58 23.56
CA GLN A 134 -22.44 -3.34 24.13
C GLN A 134 -23.67 -2.42 24.15
N PHE A 135 -24.69 -2.79 23.39
CA PHE A 135 -26.01 -2.20 23.52
C PHE A 135 -26.70 -2.99 24.65
N ILE A 136 -26.96 -2.32 25.77
CA ILE A 136 -27.72 -2.83 26.92
C ILE A 136 -29.17 -2.39 26.75
#